data_AF-A0A8C2XL70-F1
#
_entry.id   AF-A0A8C2XL70-F1
#
_cell.length_a   1.000
_cell.length_b   1.000
_cell.length_c   1.000
_cell.angle_alpha   90.00
_cell.angle_beta   90.00
_cell.angle_gamma   90.00
#
_symmetry.space_group_name_H-M   'P 1'
#
loop_
_entity.id
_entity.type
_entity.pdbx_description
1 polymer ?
#
loop_
_entity_poly.entity_id
_entity_poly.type
_entity_poly.pdbx_seq_one_letter_code
_entity_poly.pdbx_strand_id
1 'polypeptide(L)'
;MLTATPLRALMDEQISIIGRFLTPQCPVTVCAQMHSDDGDLWEAFAHYNTNADGTVNLTRDRSVGGSYLGCEPMGLFWGLQPAPGSREGLRHVMKTSSLTAKEINICVIAERWYMAPGVRRIEIRKDGVVGTLFLPPGPGPFPAMLDLWGMGGGLMEYRSALFASKGYASFSLAYFGHKDLSGPEKSVNVGDSYFKCCFICHQIEETLRAAGKSQLLTLLSYPGAGHLIEPPYTPNARRSLWMFTLWGGQPAPHAAAQEDAWKKILDFMESHLRW
;
A
#
# COMPACT_ATOMS: atom_id res chain seq x y z
N MET A 1 -10.94 25.14 -11.14
CA MET A 1 -11.65 23.93 -10.67
C MET A 1 -10.66 22.76 -10.61
N LEU A 2 -10.65 22.02 -9.51
CA LEU A 2 -9.83 20.81 -9.34
C LEU A 2 -10.76 19.60 -9.38
N THR A 3 -10.37 18.57 -10.12
CA THR A 3 -11.17 17.35 -10.32
C THR A 3 -10.33 16.12 -10.10
N ALA A 4 -10.94 15.06 -9.57
CA ALA A 4 -10.34 13.74 -9.39
C ALA A 4 -11.22 12.69 -10.07
N THR A 5 -10.62 11.82 -10.89
CA THR A 5 -11.35 10.77 -11.62
C THR A 5 -10.59 9.43 -11.55
N PRO A 6 -11.23 8.35 -11.07
CA PRO A 6 -12.53 8.34 -10.40
C PRO A 6 -12.48 9.05 -9.02
N LEU A 7 -13.62 9.50 -8.52
CA LEU A 7 -13.71 10.06 -7.15
C LEU A 7 -13.59 8.98 -6.06
N ARG A 8 -13.86 7.72 -6.42
CA ARG A 8 -13.75 6.55 -5.55
C ARG A 8 -12.95 5.50 -6.29
N ALA A 9 -11.88 5.02 -5.68
CA ALA A 9 -11.06 3.95 -6.24
C ALA A 9 -10.47 3.09 -5.13
N LEU A 10 -10.07 1.87 -5.49
CA LEU A 10 -9.32 1.04 -4.55
C LEU A 10 -7.95 1.65 -4.27
N MET A 11 -7.41 1.35 -3.09
CA MET A 11 -6.10 1.83 -2.65
C MET A 11 -4.96 1.47 -3.60
N ASP A 12 -5.11 0.43 -4.42
CA ASP A 12 -4.14 -0.01 -5.41
C ASP A 12 -4.43 0.48 -6.84
N GLU A 13 -5.41 1.37 -7.03
CA GLU A 13 -5.80 1.90 -8.34
C GLU A 13 -5.37 3.36 -8.51
N GLN A 14 -5.05 3.78 -9.73
CA GLN A 14 -4.69 5.18 -9.99
C GLN A 14 -5.91 6.11 -10.01
N ILE A 15 -5.71 7.36 -9.61
CA ILE A 15 -6.68 8.45 -9.77
C ILE A 15 -6.02 9.56 -10.57
N SER A 16 -6.73 10.12 -11.55
CA SER A 16 -6.27 11.30 -12.28
C SER A 16 -6.78 12.57 -11.60
N ILE A 17 -5.86 13.47 -11.27
CA ILE A 17 -6.17 14.79 -10.70
C ILE A 17 -5.84 15.86 -11.73
N ILE A 18 -6.82 16.70 -12.06
CA ILE A 18 -6.68 17.76 -13.07
C ILE A 18 -7.23 19.08 -12.51
N GLY A 19 -6.38 20.11 -12.50
CA GLY A 19 -6.74 21.50 -12.29
C GLY A 19 -7.02 22.20 -13.62
N ARG A 20 -8.14 22.92 -13.72
CA ARG A 20 -8.58 23.66 -14.91
C ARG A 20 -9.03 25.06 -14.54
N PHE A 21 -9.08 25.96 -15.51
CA PHE A 21 -9.50 27.35 -15.32
C PHE A 21 -8.64 28.10 -14.29
N LEU A 22 -7.35 27.75 -14.25
CA LEU A 22 -6.33 28.42 -13.45
C LEU A 22 -5.70 29.54 -14.27
N THR A 23 -4.92 30.40 -13.63
CA THR A 23 -4.12 31.39 -14.35
C THR A 23 -3.15 30.66 -15.30
N PRO A 24 -3.16 30.94 -16.61
CA PRO A 24 -2.22 30.32 -17.56
C PRO A 24 -0.76 30.60 -17.24
N GLN A 25 0.12 29.64 -17.53
CA GLN A 25 1.58 29.76 -17.38
C GLN A 25 2.02 30.24 -15.98
N CYS A 26 1.29 29.84 -14.95
CA CYS A 26 1.47 30.28 -13.58
C CYS A 26 1.95 29.12 -12.71
N PRO A 27 2.87 29.35 -11.75
CA PRO A 27 3.19 28.35 -10.74
C PRO A 27 1.99 28.10 -9.82
N VAL A 28 1.71 26.83 -9.56
CA VAL A 28 0.63 26.37 -8.70
C VAL A 28 1.15 25.32 -7.72
N THR A 29 0.60 25.31 -6.51
CA THR A 29 0.90 24.29 -5.50
C THR A 29 -0.36 23.49 -5.22
N VAL A 30 -0.24 22.16 -5.33
CA VAL A 30 -1.31 21.24 -4.96
C VAL A 30 -0.90 20.52 -3.69
N CYS A 31 -1.69 20.68 -2.63
CA CYS A 31 -1.48 20.02 -1.34
C CYS A 31 -2.48 18.88 -1.18
N ALA A 32 -2.02 17.72 -0.76
CA ALA A 32 -2.81 16.55 -0.41
C ALA A 32 -2.81 16.36 1.11
N GLN A 33 -4.00 16.17 1.69
CA GLN A 33 -4.18 15.87 3.11
C GLN A 33 -5.00 14.59 3.28
N MET A 34 -4.63 13.76 4.25
CA MET A 34 -5.27 12.50 4.58
C MET A 34 -5.30 12.31 6.11
N HIS A 35 -6.43 11.83 6.66
CA HIS A 35 -6.53 11.49 8.08
C HIS A 35 -6.59 9.98 8.27
N SER A 36 -5.80 9.45 9.20
CA SER A 36 -5.86 8.04 9.60
C SER A 36 -7.09 7.76 10.47
N ASP A 37 -7.43 6.49 10.63
CA ASP A 37 -8.49 6.06 11.55
C ASP A 37 -8.19 6.46 13.01
N ASP A 38 -6.91 6.61 13.35
CA ASP A 38 -6.42 7.09 14.65
C ASP A 38 -6.44 8.64 14.77
N GLY A 39 -6.86 9.35 13.72
CA GLY A 39 -6.92 10.81 13.67
C GLY A 39 -5.61 11.51 13.30
N ASP A 40 -4.55 10.77 12.94
CA ASP A 40 -3.28 11.37 12.53
C ASP A 40 -3.41 12.00 11.14
N LEU A 41 -2.90 13.23 11.01
CA LEU A 41 -2.85 13.95 9.75
C LEU A 41 -1.59 13.59 8.97
N TRP A 42 -1.77 13.27 7.70
CA TRP A 42 -0.73 13.03 6.72
C TRP A 42 -0.85 14.04 5.58
N GLU A 43 0.28 14.57 5.14
CA GLU A 43 0.33 15.64 4.14
C GLU A 43 1.41 15.39 3.09
N ALA A 44 1.12 15.83 1.87
CA ALA A 44 2.07 15.95 0.77
C ALA A 44 1.76 17.20 -0.04
N PHE A 45 2.73 17.72 -0.76
CA PHE A 45 2.49 18.82 -1.69
C PHE A 45 3.39 18.68 -2.90
N ALA A 46 2.96 19.24 -4.02
CA ALA A 46 3.74 19.29 -5.25
C ALA A 46 3.51 20.61 -5.98
N HIS A 47 4.57 21.10 -6.62
CA HIS A 47 4.57 22.33 -7.39
C HIS A 47 4.51 22.03 -8.88
N TYR A 48 3.66 22.75 -9.60
CA TYR A 48 3.49 22.61 -11.04
C TYR A 48 3.44 23.98 -11.70
N ASN A 49 3.52 24.00 -13.03
CA ASN A 49 3.19 25.18 -13.82
C ASN A 49 2.00 24.84 -14.70
N THR A 50 1.00 25.71 -14.73
CA THR A 50 -0.15 25.55 -15.63
C THR A 50 0.27 25.77 -17.07
N ASN A 51 -0.40 25.11 -18.01
CA ASN A 51 -0.18 25.31 -19.44
C ASN A 51 -0.83 26.62 -19.93
N ALA A 52 -0.75 26.88 -21.25
CA ALA A 52 -1.35 28.06 -21.88
C ALA A 52 -2.88 28.15 -21.73
N ASP A 53 -3.55 27.03 -21.46
CA ASP A 53 -4.99 26.96 -21.24
C ASP A 53 -5.38 27.07 -19.75
N GLY A 54 -4.41 27.36 -18.87
CA GLY A 54 -4.67 27.39 -17.42
C GLY A 54 -5.04 26.02 -16.85
N THR A 55 -4.44 24.95 -17.40
CA THR A 55 -4.65 23.57 -16.97
C THR A 55 -3.36 22.96 -16.43
N VAL A 56 -3.50 22.13 -15.40
CA VAL A 56 -2.46 21.22 -14.90
C VAL A 56 -3.05 19.83 -14.73
N ASN A 57 -2.40 18.81 -15.26
CA ASN A 57 -2.77 17.41 -15.14
C ASN A 57 -1.68 16.66 -14.36
N LEU A 58 -1.95 16.31 -13.10
CA LEU A 58 -0.96 15.72 -12.20
C LEU A 58 -0.54 14.31 -12.65
N THR A 59 -1.29 13.66 -13.54
CA THR A 59 -0.94 12.37 -14.14
C THR A 59 0.10 12.49 -15.25
N ARG A 60 0.25 13.66 -15.89
CA ARG A 60 1.09 13.84 -17.09
C ARG A 60 2.14 14.93 -16.93
N ASP A 61 1.82 15.95 -16.16
CA ASP A 61 2.67 17.11 -15.97
C ASP A 61 3.70 16.82 -14.89
N ARG A 62 4.88 17.39 -15.07
CA ARG A 62 5.99 17.16 -14.15
C ARG A 62 5.85 18.06 -12.93
N SER A 63 5.90 17.46 -11.74
CA SER A 63 6.17 18.20 -10.51
C SER A 63 7.57 18.80 -10.58
N VAL A 64 7.70 20.08 -10.27
CA VAL A 64 8.96 20.83 -10.22
C VAL A 64 9.51 20.97 -8.79
N GLY A 65 8.79 20.47 -7.78
CA GLY A 65 9.26 20.46 -6.40
C GLY A 65 8.17 20.06 -5.40
N GLY A 66 8.56 19.95 -4.14
CA GLY A 66 7.69 19.54 -3.04
C GLY A 66 8.05 18.15 -2.51
N SER A 67 7.04 17.38 -2.10
CA SER A 67 7.18 16.02 -1.58
C SER A 67 7.76 15.03 -2.62
N TYR A 68 7.66 15.34 -3.91
CA TYR A 68 8.23 14.56 -5.01
C TYR A 68 8.51 15.42 -6.26
N LEU A 69 9.27 14.86 -7.20
CA LEU A 69 9.72 15.50 -8.43
C LEU A 69 9.40 14.61 -9.63
N GLY A 70 9.15 15.22 -10.79
CA GLY A 70 8.94 14.47 -12.04
C GLY A 70 7.47 14.14 -12.33
N CYS A 71 7.25 13.28 -13.32
CA CYS A 71 5.92 12.84 -13.74
C CYS A 71 5.51 11.63 -12.90
N GLU A 72 4.90 11.90 -11.74
CA GLU A 72 4.54 10.91 -10.73
C GLU A 72 3.03 10.96 -10.46
N PRO A 73 2.20 10.21 -11.23
CA PRO A 73 0.75 10.32 -11.18
C PRO A 73 0.14 10.18 -9.79
N MET A 74 0.75 9.34 -8.96
CA MET A 74 0.30 9.04 -7.60
C MET A 74 1.25 9.61 -6.54
N GLY A 75 2.11 10.57 -6.91
CA GLY A 75 3.10 11.18 -6.02
C GLY A 75 2.51 11.85 -4.79
N LEU A 76 1.32 12.45 -4.92
CA LEU A 76 0.60 13.04 -3.78
C LEU A 76 0.09 12.00 -2.78
N PHE A 77 0.03 10.71 -3.16
CA PHE A 77 -0.44 9.63 -2.31
C PHE A 77 0.75 8.91 -1.65
N TRP A 78 1.69 8.38 -2.44
CA TRP A 78 2.84 7.68 -1.87
C TRP A 78 3.83 8.64 -1.18
N GLY A 79 3.81 9.92 -1.54
CA GLY A 79 4.64 10.98 -0.96
C GLY A 79 4.10 11.58 0.33
N LEU A 80 2.95 11.10 0.84
CA LEU A 80 2.40 11.53 2.13
C LEU A 80 3.40 11.27 3.25
N GLN A 81 3.51 12.24 4.16
CA GLN A 81 4.30 12.14 5.38
C GLN A 81 3.43 12.56 6.56
N PRO A 82 3.71 12.08 7.78
CA PRO A 82 3.03 12.60 8.96
C PRO A 82 3.20 14.12 9.04
N ALA A 83 2.11 14.83 9.33
CA ALA A 83 2.15 16.28 9.49
C ALA A 83 3.14 16.69 10.60
N PRO A 84 3.79 17.85 10.50
CA PRO A 84 4.69 18.35 11.55
C PRO A 84 4.00 18.34 12.92
N GLY A 85 4.67 17.78 13.93
CA GLY A 85 4.10 17.63 15.28
C GLY A 85 3.26 16.38 15.52
N SER A 86 3.10 15.52 14.50
CA SER A 86 2.51 14.18 14.67
C SER A 86 3.35 13.29 15.57
N ARG A 87 2.72 12.31 16.22
CA ARG A 87 3.42 11.29 17.01
C ARG A 87 4.41 10.51 16.15
N GLU A 88 5.57 10.18 16.72
CA GLU A 88 6.56 9.40 15.99
C GLU A 88 6.12 7.94 15.79
N GLY A 89 6.62 7.30 14.74
CA GLY A 89 6.51 5.85 14.56
C GLY A 89 5.20 5.36 13.96
N LEU A 90 4.44 6.24 13.32
CA LEU A 90 3.18 5.93 12.66
C LEU A 90 3.39 4.89 11.54
N ARG A 91 2.72 3.74 11.69
CA ARG A 91 2.48 2.82 10.58
C ARG A 91 1.12 3.16 10.00
N HIS A 92 1.08 3.37 8.69
CA HIS A 92 -0.17 3.61 8.00
C HIS A 92 -0.98 2.30 7.93
N VAL A 93 -1.96 2.17 8.82
CA VAL A 93 -2.95 1.08 8.83
C VAL A 93 -4.30 1.75 8.70
N MET A 94 -4.91 1.74 7.51
CA MET A 94 -6.19 2.42 7.28
C MET A 94 -7.27 1.44 6.84
N LYS A 95 -8.52 1.73 7.22
CA LYS A 95 -9.73 1.05 6.71
C LYS A 95 -10.41 1.84 5.58
N THR A 96 -10.35 3.17 5.56
CA THR A 96 -10.85 4.03 4.47
C THR A 96 -10.15 5.40 4.53
N SER A 97 -9.80 6.00 3.39
CA SER A 97 -9.17 7.33 3.40
C SER A 97 -9.81 8.30 2.41
N SER A 98 -9.88 9.57 2.82
CA SER A 98 -10.30 10.68 1.96
C SER A 98 -9.10 11.58 1.72
N LEU A 99 -8.60 11.64 0.48
CA LEU A 99 -7.57 12.57 0.10
C LEU A 99 -8.20 13.91 -0.29
N THR A 100 -7.80 14.97 0.40
CA THR A 100 -8.19 16.33 0.04
C THR A 100 -7.06 17.01 -0.72
N ALA A 101 -7.27 17.31 -2.00
CA ALA A 101 -6.33 18.09 -2.80
C ALA A 101 -6.75 19.57 -2.83
N LYS A 102 -5.84 20.49 -2.51
CA LYS A 102 -6.09 21.93 -2.43
C LYS A 102 -5.10 22.74 -3.27
N GLU A 103 -5.65 23.69 -4.02
CA GLU A 103 -4.95 24.86 -4.59
C GLU A 103 -5.73 26.09 -4.12
N ILE A 104 -5.11 27.27 -3.93
CA ILE A 104 -5.69 28.47 -3.32
C ILE A 104 -7.18 28.65 -3.70
N ASN A 105 -8.08 28.33 -2.75
CA ASN A 105 -9.56 28.38 -2.81
C ASN A 105 -10.33 27.27 -3.55
N ILE A 106 -9.69 26.20 -4.04
CA ILE A 106 -10.35 25.07 -4.71
C ILE A 106 -9.94 23.75 -4.06
N CYS A 107 -10.92 22.87 -3.83
CA CYS A 107 -10.77 21.62 -3.11
C CYS A 107 -11.46 20.47 -3.87
N VAL A 108 -10.85 19.29 -3.90
CA VAL A 108 -11.52 18.03 -4.28
C VAL A 108 -11.21 16.95 -3.25
N ILE A 109 -12.20 16.11 -2.96
CA ILE A 109 -12.06 14.96 -2.07
C ILE A 109 -12.18 13.69 -2.90
N ALA A 110 -11.17 12.82 -2.82
CA ALA A 110 -11.18 11.50 -3.43
C ALA A 110 -11.16 10.42 -2.34
N GLU A 111 -12.03 9.42 -2.42
CA GLU A 111 -12.11 8.31 -1.47
C GLU A 111 -11.30 7.12 -1.97
N ARG A 112 -10.54 6.51 -1.06
CA ARG A 112 -9.70 5.35 -1.32
C ARG A 112 -10.13 4.19 -0.44
N TRP A 113 -10.51 3.09 -1.07
CA TRP A 113 -11.09 1.94 -0.40
C TRP A 113 -10.13 0.75 -0.41
N TYR A 114 -10.14 -0.07 0.63
CA TYR A 114 -9.40 -1.35 0.63
C TYR A 114 -10.26 -2.54 0.19
N MET A 115 -11.58 -2.36 0.12
CA MET A 115 -12.54 -3.41 -0.20
C MET A 115 -13.51 -2.90 -1.26
N ALA A 116 -13.57 -3.59 -2.41
CA ALA A 116 -14.49 -3.27 -3.48
C ALA A 116 -15.95 -3.56 -3.07
N PRO A 117 -16.94 -2.85 -3.66
CA PRO A 117 -18.34 -3.21 -3.53
C PRO A 117 -18.59 -4.70 -3.82
N GLY A 118 -19.40 -5.35 -2.97
CA GLY A 118 -19.80 -6.75 -3.15
C GLY A 118 -18.80 -7.79 -2.65
N VAL A 119 -17.58 -7.40 -2.27
CA VAL A 119 -16.68 -8.29 -1.52
C VAL A 119 -17.30 -8.59 -0.15
N ARG A 120 -17.36 -9.87 0.22
CA ARG A 120 -17.88 -10.31 1.51
C ARG A 120 -16.75 -10.50 2.51
N ARG A 121 -16.88 -9.85 3.67
CA ARG A 121 -15.99 -10.02 4.83
C ARG A 121 -16.62 -10.98 5.83
N ILE A 122 -15.97 -12.11 6.10
CA ILE A 122 -16.49 -13.18 6.97
C ILE A 122 -15.45 -13.46 8.06
N GLU A 123 -15.80 -13.17 9.31
CA GLU A 123 -14.92 -13.50 10.44
C GLU A 123 -14.97 -15.00 10.72
N ILE A 124 -13.79 -15.60 10.92
CA ILE A 124 -13.64 -17.01 11.27
C ILE A 124 -13.02 -17.10 12.66
N ARG A 125 -13.74 -17.77 13.56
CA ARG A 125 -13.34 -18.09 14.93
C ARG A 125 -13.74 -19.54 15.20
N LYS A 126 -12.96 -20.49 14.68
CA LYS A 126 -13.32 -21.91 14.71
C LYS A 126 -12.08 -22.76 14.93
N ASP A 127 -12.17 -23.73 15.83
CA ASP A 127 -11.12 -24.73 16.10
C ASP A 127 -9.74 -24.09 16.39
N GLY A 128 -9.73 -22.98 17.13
CA GLY A 128 -8.51 -22.21 17.46
C GLY A 128 -7.99 -21.31 16.33
N VAL A 129 -8.58 -21.38 15.14
CA VAL A 129 -8.27 -20.50 14.01
C VAL A 129 -8.98 -19.16 14.19
N VAL A 130 -8.20 -18.09 14.10
CA VAL A 130 -8.64 -16.70 14.21
C VAL A 130 -8.22 -15.96 12.95
N GLY A 131 -9.19 -15.54 12.15
CA GLY A 131 -8.91 -14.78 10.94
C GLY A 131 -10.14 -14.20 10.28
N THR A 132 -9.97 -13.59 9.13
CA THR A 132 -11.05 -13.02 8.33
C THR A 132 -10.91 -13.45 6.88
N LEU A 133 -11.96 -14.09 6.36
CA LEU A 133 -12.06 -14.53 4.98
C LEU A 133 -12.76 -13.45 4.16
N PHE A 134 -12.11 -13.05 3.07
CA PHE A 134 -12.67 -12.15 2.07
C PHE A 134 -13.01 -12.93 0.81
N LEU A 135 -14.26 -12.82 0.36
CA LEU A 135 -14.74 -13.50 -0.84
C LEU A 135 -15.15 -12.48 -1.92
N PRO A 136 -14.70 -12.67 -3.17
CA PRO A 136 -15.19 -11.88 -4.30
C PRO A 136 -16.72 -11.97 -4.46
N PRO A 137 -17.34 -10.98 -5.14
CA PRO A 137 -18.74 -11.10 -5.54
C PRO A 137 -18.93 -12.23 -6.56
N GLY A 138 -20.10 -12.86 -6.55
CA GLY A 138 -20.49 -13.91 -7.49
C GLY A 138 -20.59 -15.31 -6.86
N PRO A 139 -20.95 -16.33 -7.67
CA PRO A 139 -21.23 -17.68 -7.19
C PRO A 139 -19.96 -18.48 -6.85
N GLY A 140 -18.80 -18.07 -7.36
CA GLY A 140 -17.57 -18.87 -7.28
C GLY A 140 -17.61 -20.13 -8.17
N PRO A 141 -16.68 -21.09 -7.97
CA PRO A 141 -15.57 -21.05 -7.00
C PRO A 141 -14.55 -19.96 -7.35
N PHE A 142 -13.72 -19.59 -6.37
CA PHE A 142 -12.66 -18.61 -6.55
C PHE A 142 -11.30 -19.25 -6.28
N PRO A 143 -10.24 -18.87 -7.00
CA PRO A 143 -8.87 -19.18 -6.57
C PRO A 143 -8.64 -18.62 -5.17
N ALA A 144 -8.00 -19.39 -4.30
CA ALA A 144 -7.91 -19.07 -2.88
C ALA A 144 -6.46 -18.94 -2.41
N MET A 145 -6.24 -18.08 -1.41
CA MET A 145 -4.93 -17.83 -0.82
C MET A 145 -5.01 -17.58 0.70
N LEU A 146 -3.92 -17.90 1.38
CA LEU A 146 -3.69 -17.57 2.78
C LEU A 146 -2.78 -16.33 2.87
N ASP A 147 -3.23 -15.30 3.55
CA ASP A 147 -2.52 -14.04 3.74
C ASP A 147 -1.96 -13.97 5.16
N LEU A 148 -0.62 -13.92 5.26
CA LEU A 148 0.12 -13.88 6.51
C LEU A 148 0.93 -12.60 6.62
N TRP A 149 0.79 -11.94 7.77
CA TRP A 149 1.59 -10.77 8.14
C TRP A 149 2.79 -11.17 8.97
N GLY A 150 3.69 -10.22 9.25
CA GLY A 150 4.88 -10.47 10.07
C GLY A 150 4.66 -10.27 11.57
N MET A 151 5.76 -10.06 12.30
CA MET A 151 5.82 -9.88 13.76
C MET A 151 5.12 -8.62 14.33
N GLY A 152 4.21 -7.97 13.60
CA GLY A 152 3.39 -6.89 14.15
C GLY A 152 2.22 -7.38 15.01
N GLY A 153 1.77 -8.63 14.77
CA GLY A 153 0.70 -9.26 15.52
C GLY A 153 -0.68 -8.72 15.16
N GLY A 154 -1.69 -9.26 15.81
CA GLY A 154 -3.07 -8.91 15.54
C GLY A 154 -3.57 -9.50 14.22
N LEU A 155 -4.57 -8.85 13.65
CA LEU A 155 -5.23 -9.28 12.42
C LEU A 155 -5.27 -8.12 11.43
N MET A 156 -4.49 -8.25 10.36
CA MET A 156 -4.35 -7.20 9.36
C MET A 156 -5.05 -7.60 8.06
N GLU A 157 -6.08 -6.86 7.69
CA GLU A 157 -7.07 -7.33 6.71
C GLU A 157 -6.97 -6.66 5.34
N TYR A 158 -6.36 -5.48 5.26
CA TYR A 158 -6.47 -4.61 4.09
C TYR A 158 -5.90 -5.22 2.81
N ARG A 159 -4.81 -6.00 2.90
CA ARG A 159 -4.23 -6.69 1.74
C ARG A 159 -5.13 -7.83 1.24
N SER A 160 -5.69 -8.62 2.15
CA SER A 160 -6.70 -9.64 1.82
C SER A 160 -7.95 -9.05 1.18
N ALA A 161 -8.44 -7.90 1.67
CA ALA A 161 -9.57 -7.21 1.08
C ALA A 161 -9.28 -6.76 -0.37
N LEU A 162 -8.06 -6.28 -0.64
CA LEU A 162 -7.62 -5.93 -2.00
C LEU A 162 -7.53 -7.16 -2.91
N PHE A 163 -6.97 -8.28 -2.44
CA PHE A 163 -6.94 -9.53 -3.22
C PHE A 163 -8.34 -10.03 -3.59
N ALA A 164 -9.29 -9.98 -2.66
CA ALA A 164 -10.70 -10.31 -2.95
C ALA A 164 -11.35 -9.36 -3.94
N SER A 165 -10.92 -8.09 -3.92
CA SER A 165 -11.33 -7.11 -4.93
C SER A 165 -10.77 -7.40 -6.33
N LYS A 166 -9.75 -8.26 -6.45
CA LYS A 166 -9.19 -8.76 -7.74
C LYS A 166 -9.66 -10.18 -8.11
N GLY A 167 -10.62 -10.74 -7.37
CA GLY A 167 -11.24 -12.02 -7.70
C GLY A 167 -10.64 -13.24 -6.99
N TYR A 168 -9.84 -13.05 -5.94
CA TYR A 168 -9.24 -14.13 -5.16
C TYR A 168 -9.91 -14.27 -3.78
N ALA A 169 -10.32 -15.47 -3.40
CA ALA A 169 -10.69 -15.71 -2.00
C ALA A 169 -9.44 -15.58 -1.12
N SER A 170 -9.39 -14.60 -0.22
CA SER A 170 -8.21 -14.34 0.60
C SER A 170 -8.53 -14.47 2.08
N PHE A 171 -7.78 -15.31 2.78
CA PHE A 171 -7.94 -15.50 4.22
C PHE A 171 -6.79 -14.85 4.97
N SER A 172 -7.06 -13.74 5.66
CA SER A 172 -6.10 -13.13 6.59
C SER A 172 -6.12 -13.90 7.90
N LEU A 173 -4.97 -14.45 8.29
CA LEU A 173 -4.83 -15.27 9.48
C LEU A 173 -4.05 -14.54 10.57
N ALA A 174 -4.64 -14.44 11.76
CA ALA A 174 -3.93 -14.07 12.97
C ALA A 174 -3.30 -15.32 13.58
N TYR A 175 -2.00 -15.25 13.84
CA TYR A 175 -1.24 -16.35 14.46
C TYR A 175 -0.46 -15.92 15.71
N PHE A 176 -0.41 -14.61 16.02
CA PHE A 176 0.05 -14.11 17.31
C PHE A 176 -0.53 -12.70 17.59
N GLY A 177 -0.62 -12.30 18.87
CA GLY A 177 -0.95 -10.92 19.26
C GLY A 177 -2.38 -10.48 18.96
N HIS A 178 -3.32 -11.41 18.78
CA HIS A 178 -4.74 -11.12 18.60
C HIS A 178 -5.53 -11.54 19.85
N LYS A 179 -6.47 -10.70 20.30
CA LYS A 179 -7.26 -10.89 21.54
C LYS A 179 -8.00 -12.24 21.63
N ASP A 180 -8.35 -12.82 20.48
CA ASP A 180 -9.10 -14.07 20.39
C ASP A 180 -8.19 -15.31 20.27
N LEU A 181 -6.86 -15.14 20.26
CA LEU A 181 -5.91 -16.26 20.25
C LEU A 181 -5.60 -16.72 21.68
N SER A 182 -5.54 -18.03 21.87
CA SER A 182 -5.16 -18.65 23.14
C SER A 182 -3.62 -18.77 23.22
N GLY A 183 -2.96 -18.04 24.13
CA GLY A 183 -1.51 -18.15 24.35
C GLY A 183 -0.92 -16.97 25.12
N PRO A 184 0.28 -17.08 25.71
CA PRO A 184 0.92 -15.99 26.44
C PRO A 184 1.17 -14.80 25.50
N GLU A 185 0.75 -13.61 25.94
CA GLU A 185 0.66 -12.38 25.15
C GLU A 185 1.99 -11.89 24.52
N LYS A 186 3.15 -12.45 24.87
CA LYS A 186 4.47 -11.83 24.61
C LYS A 186 5.65 -12.81 24.44
N SER A 187 5.53 -13.91 23.70
CA SER A 187 6.74 -14.66 23.32
C SER A 187 6.75 -15.09 21.87
N VAL A 188 7.43 -14.31 21.05
CA VAL A 188 7.92 -14.70 19.72
C VAL A 188 9.43 -14.61 19.81
N ASN A 189 10.10 -15.74 20.05
CA ASN A 189 11.57 -15.81 20.04
C ASN A 189 12.01 -16.33 18.67
N VAL A 190 12.18 -15.43 17.72
CA VAL A 190 12.97 -15.70 16.52
C VAL A 190 14.10 -14.68 16.60
N GLY A 191 15.25 -15.13 17.07
CA GLY A 191 16.40 -14.26 17.35
C GLY A 191 16.80 -13.42 16.14
N ASP A 192 17.48 -12.31 16.43
CA ASP A 192 17.86 -11.24 15.47
C ASP A 192 18.59 -11.73 14.20
N SER A 193 19.09 -12.97 14.16
CA SER A 193 19.73 -13.57 12.99
C SER A 193 18.77 -14.00 11.88
N TYR A 194 17.46 -14.10 12.15
CA TYR A 194 16.46 -14.59 11.19
C TYR A 194 16.14 -13.61 10.05
N PHE A 195 16.36 -12.30 10.23
CA PHE A 195 15.82 -11.29 9.29
C PHE A 195 16.81 -10.77 8.23
N LYS A 196 17.95 -11.44 8.05
CA LYS A 196 18.87 -11.10 6.96
C LYS A 196 18.31 -11.62 5.61
N CYS A 197 17.30 -10.92 5.08
CA CYS A 197 16.56 -11.29 3.87
C CYS A 197 17.47 -11.56 2.66
N CYS A 198 18.57 -10.82 2.49
CA CYS A 198 19.52 -11.07 1.39
C CYS A 198 20.24 -12.43 1.53
N PHE A 199 20.56 -12.85 2.76
CA PHE A 199 21.18 -14.14 3.00
C PHE A 199 20.16 -15.28 2.82
N ILE A 200 18.91 -15.09 3.26
CA ILE A 200 17.86 -16.11 3.11
C ILE A 200 17.47 -16.31 1.64
N CYS A 201 17.25 -15.22 0.88
CA CYS A 201 16.87 -15.35 -0.52
C CYS A 201 17.95 -16.06 -1.34
N HIS A 202 19.22 -15.73 -1.10
CA HIS A 202 20.34 -16.39 -1.76
C HIS A 202 20.43 -17.88 -1.36
N GLN A 203 20.25 -18.22 -0.08
CA GLN A 203 20.21 -19.61 0.38
C GLN A 203 19.07 -20.40 -0.24
N ILE A 204 17.87 -19.81 -0.37
CA ILE A 204 16.72 -20.45 -1.05
C ILE A 204 17.06 -20.70 -2.53
N GLU A 205 17.65 -19.73 -3.21
CA GLU A 205 18.07 -19.86 -4.61
C GLU A 205 19.11 -20.97 -4.79
N GLU A 206 20.17 -20.97 -3.98
CA GLU A 206 21.22 -22.00 -4.02
C GLU A 206 20.65 -23.38 -3.73
N THR A 207 19.74 -23.50 -2.75
CA THR A 207 19.10 -24.77 -2.39
C THR A 207 18.22 -25.29 -3.53
N LEU A 208 17.41 -24.43 -4.14
CA LEU A 208 16.57 -24.81 -5.29
C LEU A 208 17.41 -25.15 -6.52
N ARG A 209 18.53 -24.45 -6.72
CA ARG A 209 19.50 -24.76 -7.78
C ARG A 209 20.14 -26.11 -7.58
N ALA A 210 20.62 -26.42 -6.37
CA ALA A 210 21.16 -27.72 -6.02
C ALA A 210 20.15 -28.85 -6.20
N ALA A 211 18.85 -28.56 -5.99
CA ALA A 211 17.76 -29.52 -6.20
C ALA A 211 17.28 -29.63 -7.66
N GLY A 212 17.86 -28.90 -8.61
CA GLY A 212 17.42 -28.88 -10.02
C GLY A 212 16.04 -28.24 -10.23
N LYS A 213 15.65 -27.31 -9.35
CA LYS A 213 14.32 -26.66 -9.30
C LYS A 213 14.37 -25.14 -9.46
N SER A 214 15.45 -24.58 -10.01
CA SER A 214 15.60 -23.13 -10.19
C SER A 214 14.45 -22.49 -10.98
N GLN A 215 13.82 -23.21 -11.90
CA GLN A 215 12.68 -22.74 -12.68
C GLN A 215 11.44 -22.41 -11.85
N LEU A 216 11.36 -22.87 -10.59
CA LEU A 216 10.25 -22.59 -9.68
C LEU A 216 10.44 -21.30 -8.87
N LEU A 217 11.61 -20.65 -8.98
CA LEU A 217 11.92 -19.43 -8.25
C LEU A 217 12.08 -18.25 -9.22
N THR A 218 11.34 -17.18 -8.95
CA THR A 218 11.63 -15.85 -9.50
C THR A 218 12.03 -14.94 -8.37
N LEU A 219 13.26 -14.42 -8.40
CA LEU A 219 13.76 -13.46 -7.41
C LEU A 219 13.68 -12.05 -7.97
N LEU A 220 12.92 -11.19 -7.29
CA LEU A 220 12.83 -9.75 -7.59
C LEU A 220 13.56 -8.98 -6.51
N SER A 221 14.46 -8.07 -6.92
CA SER A 221 15.20 -7.21 -6.02
C SER A 221 14.97 -5.76 -6.42
N TYR A 222 14.58 -4.93 -5.45
CA TYR A 222 14.23 -3.53 -5.67
C TYR A 222 15.20 -2.62 -4.93
N PRO A 223 16.23 -2.08 -5.62
CA PRO A 223 17.16 -1.14 -5.02
C PRO A 223 16.44 0.08 -4.45
N GLY A 224 16.80 0.46 -3.22
CA GLY A 224 16.19 1.62 -2.55
C GLY A 224 14.82 1.35 -1.93
N ALA A 225 14.26 0.14 -2.02
CA ALA A 225 13.06 -0.25 -1.29
C ALA A 225 13.40 -0.69 0.15
N GLY A 226 12.54 -0.31 1.11
CA GLY A 226 12.58 -0.77 2.49
C GLY A 226 11.88 -2.11 2.71
N HIS A 227 11.82 -2.53 3.97
CA HIS A 227 11.28 -3.83 4.39
C HIS A 227 9.77 -3.96 4.18
N LEU A 228 9.01 -2.89 4.42
CA LEU A 228 7.54 -2.90 4.39
C LEU A 228 7.01 -2.68 2.96
N ILE A 229 7.11 -3.69 2.10
CA ILE A 229 6.49 -3.66 0.77
C ILE A 229 4.97 -3.86 0.92
N GLU A 230 4.26 -2.76 1.12
CA GLU A 230 2.80 -2.71 1.25
C GLU A 230 2.10 -2.60 -0.12
N PRO A 231 0.77 -2.75 -0.22
CA PRO A 231 0.04 -2.50 -1.46
C PRO A 231 0.33 -1.10 -2.05
N PRO A 232 0.15 -0.90 -3.37
CA PRO A 232 0.52 0.32 -4.06
C PRO A 232 0.00 1.60 -3.41
N TYR A 233 0.75 2.69 -3.58
CA TYR A 233 0.39 4.03 -3.10
C TYR A 233 0.33 4.20 -1.58
N THR A 234 0.64 3.16 -0.81
CA THR A 234 0.78 3.24 0.65
C THR A 234 2.02 4.06 0.99
N PRO A 235 1.91 5.11 1.84
CA PRO A 235 3.06 5.93 2.21
C PRO A 235 4.12 5.13 2.95
N ASN A 236 5.40 5.40 2.66
CA ASN A 236 6.51 4.69 3.30
C ASN A 236 6.66 5.09 4.79
N ALA A 237 6.41 4.14 5.69
CA ALA A 237 6.73 4.28 7.11
C ALA A 237 8.19 3.92 7.38
N ARG A 238 9.11 4.88 7.21
CA ARG A 238 10.56 4.65 7.36
C ARG A 238 11.03 4.24 8.76
N ARG A 239 10.24 4.55 9.79
CA ARG A 239 10.54 4.28 11.20
C ARG A 239 9.25 3.97 11.94
N SER A 240 9.24 2.92 12.76
CA SER A 240 8.19 2.68 13.76
C SER A 240 8.80 2.56 15.15
N LEU A 241 8.18 3.19 16.16
CA LEU A 241 8.67 3.08 17.54
C LEU A 241 8.43 1.70 18.17
N TRP A 242 7.46 0.93 17.66
CA TRP A 242 7.09 -0.37 18.25
C TRP A 242 8.25 -1.38 18.25
N MET A 243 9.26 -1.16 17.41
CA MET A 243 10.46 -2.01 17.35
C MET A 243 11.78 -1.21 17.31
N PHE A 244 11.75 0.11 17.55
CA PHE A 244 12.89 1.03 17.38
C PHE A 244 13.73 0.74 16.11
N THR A 245 13.06 0.39 15.01
CA THR A 245 13.70 -0.12 13.79
C THR A 245 13.58 0.88 12.65
N LEU A 246 14.68 1.05 11.90
CA LEU A 246 14.69 1.68 10.59
C LEU A 246 14.26 0.63 9.55
N TRP A 247 13.06 0.79 8.99
CA TRP A 247 12.55 -0.11 7.95
C TRP A 247 13.23 0.13 6.59
N GLY A 248 13.96 1.23 6.44
CA GLY A 248 14.60 1.63 5.20
C GLY A 248 13.62 2.15 4.15
N GLY A 249 14.09 2.32 2.93
CA GLY A 249 13.27 2.74 1.79
C GLY A 249 13.37 4.24 1.47
N GLN A 250 13.80 4.54 0.25
CA GLN A 250 13.66 5.85 -0.38
C GLN A 250 12.25 5.97 -0.96
N PRO A 251 11.55 7.12 -0.89
CA PRO A 251 10.09 7.15 -1.03
C PRO A 251 9.67 6.75 -2.45
N ALA A 252 10.27 7.38 -3.47
CA ALA A 252 9.99 7.05 -4.86
C ALA A 252 10.44 5.63 -5.26
N PRO A 253 11.69 5.16 -5.01
CA PRO A 253 12.07 3.78 -5.31
C PRO A 253 11.23 2.72 -4.56
N HIS A 254 10.82 3.02 -3.33
CA HIS A 254 9.96 2.14 -2.56
C HIS A 254 8.53 2.09 -3.11
N ALA A 255 7.95 3.25 -3.45
CA ALA A 255 6.64 3.31 -4.09
C ALA A 255 6.62 2.52 -5.42
N ALA A 256 7.65 2.70 -6.25
CA ALA A 256 7.81 1.94 -7.49
C ALA A 256 7.92 0.42 -7.24
N ALA A 257 8.64 0.02 -6.17
CA ALA A 257 8.75 -1.38 -5.77
C ALA A 257 7.40 -1.96 -5.32
N GLN A 258 6.59 -1.19 -4.59
CA GLN A 258 5.24 -1.61 -4.18
C GLN A 258 4.32 -1.81 -5.39
N GLU A 259 4.37 -0.90 -6.37
CA GLU A 259 3.62 -1.01 -7.62
C GLU A 259 4.01 -2.24 -8.44
N ASP A 260 5.31 -2.44 -8.69
CA ASP A 260 5.78 -3.60 -9.47
C ASP A 260 5.54 -4.91 -8.71
N ALA A 261 5.86 -4.99 -7.42
CA ALA A 261 5.65 -6.20 -6.63
C ALA A 261 4.17 -6.61 -6.59
N TRP A 262 3.26 -5.66 -6.41
CA TRP A 262 1.82 -5.95 -6.43
C TRP A 262 1.37 -6.54 -7.77
N LYS A 263 1.79 -5.93 -8.87
CA LYS A 263 1.51 -6.45 -10.21
C LYS A 263 2.07 -7.86 -10.40
N LYS A 264 3.33 -8.09 -10.00
CA LYS A 264 4.00 -9.40 -10.14
C LYS A 264 3.33 -10.48 -9.30
N ILE A 265 2.84 -10.15 -8.11
CA ILE A 265 2.07 -11.07 -7.27
C ILE A 265 0.77 -11.44 -7.96
N LEU A 266 0.02 -10.47 -8.50
CA LEU A 266 -1.21 -10.72 -9.24
C LEU A 266 -0.96 -11.57 -10.50
N ASP A 267 0.05 -11.22 -11.31
CA ASP A 267 0.42 -11.97 -12.52
C ASP A 267 0.82 -13.42 -12.19
N PHE A 268 1.55 -13.62 -11.10
CA PHE A 268 1.93 -14.95 -10.62
C PHE A 268 0.70 -15.77 -10.23
N MET A 269 -0.22 -15.20 -9.46
CA MET A 269 -1.44 -15.89 -9.06
C MET A 269 -2.35 -16.19 -10.24
N GLU A 270 -2.48 -15.26 -11.18
CA GLU A 270 -3.25 -15.43 -12.41
C GLU A 270 -2.75 -16.66 -13.18
N SER A 271 -1.43 -16.79 -13.30
CA SER A 271 -0.79 -17.85 -14.09
C SER A 271 -0.82 -19.23 -13.41
N HIS A 272 -1.00 -19.30 -12.08
CA HIS A 272 -0.84 -20.55 -11.33
C HIS A 272 -2.08 -21.00 -10.56
N LEU A 273 -3.03 -20.10 -10.30
CA LEU A 273 -4.23 -20.40 -9.53
C LEU A 273 -5.51 -20.33 -10.35
N ARG A 274 -5.53 -19.62 -11.50
CA ARG A 274 -6.70 -19.63 -12.36
C ARG A 274 -6.72 -20.86 -13.26
N TRP A 275 -7.90 -21.44 -13.38
CA TRP A 275 -8.23 -22.64 -14.14
C TRP A 275 -9.47 -22.41 -15.00
#